data_AF-A0AAU0F1A2-F1
#
_entry.id   AF-A0AAU0F1A2-F1
#
_cell.length_a   1.000
_cell.length_b   1.000
_cell.length_c   1.000
_cell.angle_alpha   90.00
_cell.angle_beta   90.00
_cell.angle_gamma   90.00
#
_symmetry.space_group_name_H-M   'P 1'
#
loop_
_entity.id
_entity.type
_entity.pdbx_description
1 polymer ?
#
loop_
_entity_poly.entity_id
_entity_poly.type
_entity_poly.pdbx_seq_one_letter_code
_entity_poly.pdbx_strand_id
1 'polypeptide(L)'
;MLNRIFIQNFALIDTLEISLEKGLQVITGETGAGKSIILGALRLILGERADVKAIANAEKKSIVEAEFSVSEGLKPFFDANELDFELQTIIRREILPSGKSRAFVNDVPVTLEVLKQLSQQLIDIHSQFETSNLFSQDYQFAIIDGLSENKNLILEYQSLFHQWKQQEKQLAQLKKQLEDGNKESDYKAFLLNELEEIDLDEIDWEGLQAKLTTQENAETISEALAGVFAVLMQRK
;
A
#
# COMPACT_ATOMS: atom_id res chain seq x y z
N MET A 1 -4.58 26.20 -13.98
CA MET A 1 -3.68 27.26 -14.49
C MET A 1 -2.91 27.83 -13.32
N LEU A 2 -1.60 28.02 -13.44
CA LEU A 2 -0.78 28.67 -12.43
C LEU A 2 -0.96 30.19 -12.48
N ASN A 3 -1.38 30.79 -11.37
CA ASN A 3 -1.71 32.21 -11.25
C ASN A 3 -0.68 33.00 -10.46
N ARG A 4 -0.08 32.40 -9.44
CA ARG A 4 0.87 33.07 -8.56
C ARG A 4 1.97 32.11 -8.15
N ILE A 5 3.20 32.61 -8.10
CA ILE A 5 4.33 31.92 -7.49
C ILE A 5 4.92 32.85 -6.43
N PHE A 6 5.06 32.35 -5.22
CA PHE A 6 5.76 33.01 -4.13
C PHE A 6 6.95 32.15 -3.69
N ILE A 7 8.14 32.75 -3.61
CA ILE A 7 9.37 32.09 -3.23
C ILE A 7 10.03 32.92 -2.14
N GLN A 8 10.46 32.27 -1.06
CA GLN A 8 11.18 32.89 0.02
C GLN A 8 12.38 32.03 0.43
N ASN A 9 13.54 32.68 0.59
CA ASN A 9 14.77 32.05 1.07
C ASN A 9 15.17 30.82 0.23
N PHE A 10 15.34 31.00 -1.09
CA PHE A 10 15.66 29.92 -2.03
C PHE A 10 16.69 30.39 -3.06
N ALA A 11 17.81 29.67 -3.17
CA ALA A 11 18.98 29.97 -3.98
C ALA A 11 19.50 31.40 -3.75
N LEU A 12 19.33 32.29 -4.74
CA LEU A 12 19.73 33.72 -4.65
C LEU A 12 18.54 34.63 -4.29
N ILE A 13 17.37 34.06 -4.04
CA ILE A 13 16.13 34.80 -3.82
C ILE A 13 15.83 34.89 -2.32
N ASP A 14 15.86 36.10 -1.79
CA ASP A 14 15.34 36.38 -0.44
C ASP A 14 13.82 36.29 -0.44
N THR A 15 13.16 37.01 -1.34
CA THR A 15 11.70 36.97 -1.55
C THR A 15 11.38 37.33 -3.00
N LEU A 16 10.50 36.57 -3.64
CA LEU A 16 10.00 36.82 -4.98
C LEU A 16 8.50 36.50 -5.00
N GLU A 17 7.73 37.35 -5.65
CA GLU A 17 6.34 37.10 -5.97
C GLU A 17 6.08 37.42 -7.43
N ILE A 18 5.49 36.48 -8.16
CA ILE A 18 5.15 36.63 -9.58
C ILE A 18 3.68 36.28 -9.75
N SER A 19 2.92 37.19 -10.36
CA SER A 19 1.57 36.93 -10.85
C SER A 19 1.63 36.58 -12.34
N LEU A 20 0.87 35.56 -12.73
CA LEU A 20 0.89 34.92 -14.04
C LEU A 20 -0.52 35.01 -14.65
N GLU A 21 -0.59 35.45 -15.90
CA GLU A 21 -1.83 35.53 -16.69
C GLU A 21 -2.01 34.37 -17.67
N LYS A 22 -3.22 34.24 -18.22
CA LYS A 22 -3.53 33.15 -19.14
C LYS A 22 -2.85 33.38 -20.49
N GLY A 23 -2.21 32.34 -21.02
CA GLY A 23 -1.59 32.35 -22.34
C GLY A 23 -0.07 32.21 -22.28
N LEU A 24 0.61 32.67 -23.33
CA LEU A 24 2.06 32.61 -23.42
C LEU A 24 2.68 33.72 -22.56
N GLN A 25 3.47 33.32 -21.58
CA GLN A 25 4.29 34.23 -20.80
C GLN A 25 5.76 33.93 -21.01
N VAL A 26 6.54 34.97 -21.26
CA VAL A 26 7.97 34.86 -21.56
C VAL A 26 8.75 35.60 -20.48
N ILE A 27 9.57 34.86 -19.75
CA ILE A 27 10.51 35.41 -18.77
C ILE A 27 11.88 35.51 -19.44
N THR A 28 12.41 36.72 -19.54
CA THR A 28 13.75 37.02 -20.07
C THR A 28 14.67 37.57 -18.99
N GLY A 29 15.98 37.47 -19.19
CA GLY A 29 16.98 38.02 -18.29
C GLY A 29 18.39 37.92 -18.87
N GLU A 30 19.36 38.59 -18.25
CA GLU A 30 20.75 38.63 -18.73
C GLU A 30 21.50 37.32 -18.48
N THR A 31 21.37 36.78 -17.27
CA THR A 31 21.98 35.51 -16.88
C THR A 31 20.84 34.57 -16.50
N GLY A 32 20.72 33.42 -17.18
CA GLY A 32 19.60 32.47 -17.03
C GLY A 32 19.37 31.90 -15.61
N ALA A 33 20.11 32.37 -14.61
CA ALA A 33 19.97 32.04 -13.19
C ALA A 33 18.53 32.27 -12.68
N GLY A 34 17.92 33.44 -12.96
CA GLY A 34 16.56 33.74 -12.47
C GLY A 34 15.51 32.73 -12.95
N LYS A 35 15.56 32.40 -14.25
CA LYS A 35 14.67 31.38 -14.86
C LYS A 35 14.90 30.00 -14.24
N SER A 36 16.16 29.59 -14.09
CA SER A 36 16.52 28.30 -13.49
C SER A 36 16.10 28.20 -12.03
N ILE A 37 16.18 29.29 -11.25
CA ILE A 37 15.73 29.31 -9.86
C ILE A 37 14.21 29.15 -9.77
N ILE A 38 13.43 29.85 -10.61
CA ILE A 38 11.97 29.70 -10.65
C ILE A 38 11.58 28.28 -11.03
N LEU A 39 12.23 27.69 -12.05
CA LEU A 39 12.00 26.30 -12.43
C LEU A 39 12.38 25.32 -11.31
N GLY A 40 13.49 25.57 -10.61
CA GLY A 40 13.89 24.78 -9.45
C GLY A 40 12.87 24.86 -8.30
N ALA A 41 12.28 26.02 -8.07
CA ALA A 41 11.22 26.19 -7.08
C ALA A 41 9.94 25.43 -7.49
N LEU A 42 9.52 25.53 -8.75
CA LEU A 42 8.37 24.76 -9.26
C LEU A 42 8.58 23.25 -9.18
N ARG A 43 9.81 22.77 -9.35
CA ARG A 43 10.15 21.35 -9.13
C ARG A 43 9.91 20.89 -7.69
N LEU A 44 10.08 21.77 -6.70
CA LEU A 44 9.70 21.45 -5.32
C LEU A 44 8.19 21.30 -5.14
N ILE A 45 7.40 22.10 -5.86
CA ILE A 45 5.93 21.96 -5.91
C ILE A 45 5.52 20.66 -6.62
N LEU A 46 6.28 20.21 -7.62
CA LEU A 46 6.13 18.90 -8.28
C LEU A 46 6.48 17.70 -7.38
N GLY A 47 6.91 17.94 -6.15
CA GLY A 47 7.29 16.88 -5.21
C GLY A 47 8.68 16.30 -5.44
N GLU A 48 9.56 17.00 -6.17
CA GLU A 48 10.98 16.62 -6.22
C GLU A 48 11.66 16.80 -4.86
N ARG A 49 12.77 16.07 -4.67
CA ARG A 49 13.54 16.18 -3.43
C ARG A 49 14.19 17.56 -3.34
N ALA A 50 14.02 18.19 -2.18
CA ALA A 50 14.73 19.42 -1.87
C ALA A 50 16.22 19.15 -1.68
N ASP A 51 17.06 19.85 -2.44
CA ASP A 51 18.48 19.97 -2.12
C ASP A 51 18.65 21.09 -1.08
N VAL A 52 19.17 20.76 0.09
CA VAL A 52 19.43 21.72 1.18
C VAL A 52 20.43 22.80 0.72
N LYS A 53 21.28 22.49 -0.26
CA LYS A 53 22.20 23.48 -0.87
C LYS A 53 21.47 24.58 -1.63
N ALA A 54 20.20 24.38 -1.98
CA ALA A 54 19.36 25.39 -2.61
C ALA A 54 18.74 26.37 -1.60
N ILE A 55 19.02 26.27 -0.30
CA ILE A 55 18.55 27.24 0.70
C ILE A 55 19.57 28.37 0.85
N ALA A 56 19.14 29.62 0.69
CA ALA A 56 20.02 30.78 0.74
C ALA A 56 20.58 31.02 2.16
N ASN A 57 19.69 30.98 3.15
CA ASN A 57 20.00 31.12 4.57
C ASN A 57 19.55 29.87 5.33
N ALA A 58 20.53 29.09 5.79
CA ALA A 58 20.32 27.83 6.49
C ALA A 58 19.62 27.96 7.85
N GLU A 59 19.58 29.16 8.44
CA GLU A 59 18.94 29.41 9.73
C GLU A 59 17.44 29.76 9.62
N LYS A 60 16.97 30.05 8.40
CA LYS A 60 15.57 30.41 8.14
C LYS A 60 14.88 29.30 7.35
N LYS A 61 13.56 29.17 7.50
CA LYS A 61 12.78 28.27 6.64
C LYS A 61 12.76 28.79 5.20
N SER A 62 12.79 27.88 4.23
CA SER A 62 12.55 28.14 2.82
C SER A 62 11.10 27.82 2.50
N ILE A 63 10.44 28.68 1.71
CA ILE A 63 9.03 28.52 1.34
C ILE A 63 8.91 28.69 -0.17
N VAL A 64 8.25 27.73 -0.81
CA VAL A 64 7.76 27.88 -2.18
C VAL A 64 6.25 27.65 -2.15
N GLU A 65 5.51 28.58 -2.70
CA GLU A 65 4.05 28.54 -2.79
C GLU A 65 3.62 28.81 -4.23
N ALA A 66 2.65 28.05 -4.71
CA ALA A 66 2.08 28.19 -6.03
C ALA A 66 0.55 28.14 -5.93
N GLU A 67 -0.11 29.10 -6.55
CA GLU A 67 -1.58 29.20 -6.59
C GLU A 67 -2.07 28.77 -7.98
N PHE A 68 -3.05 27.87 -8.01
CA PHE A 68 -3.64 27.35 -9.22
C PHE A 68 -5.13 27.56 -9.27
N SER A 69 -5.62 28.05 -10.41
CA SER A 69 -7.03 27.84 -10.78
C SER A 69 -7.23 26.41 -11.28
N VAL A 70 -7.93 25.58 -10.50
CA VAL A 70 -8.21 24.17 -10.79
C VAL A 70 -9.63 23.97 -11.33
N SER A 71 -9.87 22.85 -12.01
CA SER A 71 -11.20 22.48 -12.49
C SER A 71 -11.94 21.61 -11.47
N GLU A 72 -13.28 21.62 -11.53
CA GLU A 72 -14.12 20.73 -10.70
C GLU A 72 -13.86 19.24 -10.97
N GLY A 73 -13.24 18.89 -12.10
CA GLY A 73 -12.84 17.52 -12.41
C GLY A 73 -11.81 16.94 -11.43
N LEU A 74 -11.10 17.79 -10.67
CA LEU A 74 -10.18 17.33 -9.62
C LEU A 74 -10.87 17.06 -8.29
N LYS A 75 -12.13 17.43 -8.10
CA LYS A 75 -12.84 17.24 -6.83
C LYS A 75 -12.78 15.79 -6.29
N PRO A 76 -12.95 14.73 -7.11
CA PRO A 76 -12.81 13.36 -6.62
C PRO A 76 -11.42 13.04 -6.05
N PHE A 77 -10.36 13.67 -6.57
CA PHE A 77 -9.00 13.51 -6.04
C PHE A 77 -8.87 14.15 -4.65
N PHE A 78 -9.47 15.32 -4.45
CA PHE A 78 -9.46 16.00 -3.15
C PHE A 78 -10.26 15.19 -2.12
N ASP A 79 -11.47 14.75 -2.47
CA ASP A 79 -12.31 13.93 -1.59
C ASP A 79 -11.60 12.61 -1.20
N ALA A 80 -10.94 11.95 -2.15
CA ALA A 80 -10.23 10.70 -1.90
C ALA A 80 -8.99 10.84 -1.00
N ASN A 81 -8.42 12.05 -0.91
CA ASN A 81 -7.25 12.36 -0.09
C ASN A 81 -7.59 13.23 1.14
N GLU A 82 -8.88 13.40 1.45
CA GLU A 82 -9.37 14.21 2.58
C GLU A 82 -8.85 15.66 2.55
N LEU A 83 -8.80 16.26 1.35
CA LEU A 83 -8.36 17.63 1.14
C LEU A 83 -9.54 18.58 0.91
N ASP A 84 -9.41 19.81 1.41
CA ASP A 84 -10.39 20.86 1.15
C ASP A 84 -10.30 21.30 -0.31
N PHE A 85 -11.38 21.10 -1.08
CA PHE A 85 -11.42 21.50 -2.49
C PHE A 85 -11.80 22.98 -2.64
N GLU A 86 -10.93 23.72 -3.32
CA GLU A 86 -11.18 25.11 -3.71
C GLU A 86 -10.74 25.34 -5.17
N LEU A 87 -11.53 26.13 -5.91
CA LEU A 87 -11.19 26.49 -7.29
C LEU A 87 -9.85 27.23 -7.40
N GLN A 88 -9.50 28.03 -6.39
CA GLN A 88 -8.14 28.55 -6.22
C GLN A 88 -7.44 27.66 -5.21
N THR A 89 -6.64 26.71 -5.71
CA THR A 89 -5.88 25.80 -4.85
C THR A 89 -4.48 26.34 -4.62
N ILE A 90 -4.06 26.41 -3.37
CA ILE A 90 -2.72 26.79 -2.97
C ILE A 90 -1.92 25.55 -2.62
N ILE A 91 -0.77 25.39 -3.26
CA ILE A 91 0.20 24.33 -2.96
C ILE A 91 1.44 24.97 -2.38
N ARG A 92 1.85 24.53 -1.18
CA ARG A 92 3.00 25.09 -0.46
C ARG A 92 3.98 24.00 -0.05
N ARG A 93 5.26 24.22 -0.34
CA ARG A 93 6.38 23.39 0.13
C ARG A 93 7.24 24.22 1.07
N GLU A 94 7.45 23.73 2.27
CA GLU A 94 8.36 24.34 3.25
C GLU A 94 9.55 23.42 3.52
N ILE A 95 10.74 24.01 3.69
CA ILE A 95 11.95 23.33 4.13
C ILE A 95 12.47 24.04 5.36
N LEU A 96 12.52 23.32 6.48
CA LEU A 96 13.00 23.86 7.76
C LEU A 96 14.54 23.87 7.81
N PRO A 97 15.14 24.72 8.66
CA PRO A 97 16.59 24.69 8.95
C PRO A 97 17.12 23.30 9.35
N SER A 98 16.27 22.46 9.96
CA SER A 98 16.59 21.08 10.32
C SER A 98 16.68 20.12 9.12
N GLY A 99 16.39 20.58 7.90
CA GLY A 99 16.30 19.76 6.68
C GLY A 99 14.96 19.03 6.51
N LYS A 100 14.07 19.07 7.52
CA LYS A 100 12.72 18.50 7.40
C LYS A 100 11.90 19.30 6.39
N SER A 101 11.28 18.60 5.45
CA SER A 101 10.41 19.19 4.44
C SER A 101 8.94 18.85 4.70
N ARG A 102 8.05 19.83 4.48
CA ARG A 102 6.61 19.72 4.66
C ARG A 102 5.91 20.20 3.40
N ALA A 103 4.79 19.56 3.04
CA ALA A 103 3.93 20.00 1.96
C ALA A 103 2.53 20.26 2.50
N PHE A 104 1.86 21.22 1.86
CA PHE A 104 0.50 21.60 2.17
C PHE A 104 -0.27 21.82 0.87
N VAL A 105 -1.56 21.48 0.90
CA VAL A 105 -2.55 21.81 -0.11
C VAL A 105 -3.71 22.47 0.63
N ASN A 106 -4.06 23.71 0.30
CA ASN A 106 -5.09 24.50 0.99
C ASN A 106 -4.93 24.46 2.53
N ASP A 107 -3.70 24.70 2.99
CA ASP A 107 -3.28 24.66 4.40
C ASP A 107 -3.42 23.30 5.13
N VAL A 108 -3.89 22.25 4.45
CA VAL A 108 -3.88 20.87 4.95
C VAL A 108 -2.51 20.23 4.68
N PRO A 109 -1.83 19.65 5.69
CA PRO A 109 -0.54 18.98 5.48
C PRO A 109 -0.72 17.69 4.69
N VAL A 110 0.08 17.50 3.64
CA VAL A 110 0.01 16.32 2.76
C VAL A 110 1.33 15.56 2.67
N THR A 111 1.24 14.29 2.28
CA THR A 111 2.43 13.50 1.95
C THR A 111 3.04 13.96 0.63
N LEU A 112 4.32 13.62 0.42
CA LEU A 112 5.01 13.93 -0.85
C LEU A 112 4.37 13.22 -2.04
N GLU A 113 3.80 12.04 -1.82
CA GLU A 113 3.14 11.25 -2.86
C GLU A 113 1.86 11.92 -3.36
N VAL A 114 0.99 12.36 -2.43
CA VAL A 114 -0.24 13.10 -2.76
C VAL A 114 0.11 14.41 -3.48
N LEU A 115 1.13 15.13 -2.99
CA LEU A 115 1.63 16.34 -3.66
C LEU A 115 2.06 16.06 -5.11
N LYS A 116 2.81 14.98 -5.33
CA LYS A 116 3.32 14.60 -6.65
C LYS A 116 2.18 14.23 -7.60
N GLN A 117 1.20 13.45 -7.13
CA GLN A 117 0.02 13.08 -7.93
C GLN A 117 -0.80 14.30 -8.35
N LEU A 118 -1.04 15.24 -7.43
CA LEU A 118 -1.79 16.46 -7.72
C LEU A 118 -1.04 17.36 -8.70
N SER A 119 0.25 17.63 -8.42
CA SER A 119 1.05 18.58 -9.18
C SER A 119 1.33 18.11 -10.62
N GLN A 120 1.45 16.80 -10.86
CA GLN A 120 1.56 16.22 -12.21
C GLN A 120 0.34 16.49 -13.10
N GLN A 121 -0.84 16.73 -12.50
CA GLN A 121 -2.04 17.09 -13.25
C GLN A 121 -2.15 18.60 -13.51
N LEU A 122 -1.31 19.41 -12.85
CA LEU A 122 -1.39 20.87 -12.86
C LEU A 122 -0.24 21.53 -13.62
N ILE A 123 0.96 20.94 -13.56
CA ILE A 123 2.18 21.47 -14.16
C ILE A 123 2.86 20.37 -14.96
N ASP A 124 3.26 20.72 -16.18
CA ASP A 124 4.26 19.96 -16.94
C ASP A 124 5.46 20.89 -17.20
N ILE A 125 6.67 20.39 -16.94
CA ILE A 125 7.92 21.13 -17.19
C ILE A 125 8.63 20.45 -18.34
N HIS A 126 9.04 21.23 -19.33
CA HIS A 126 9.91 20.74 -20.40
C HIS A 126 11.22 21.51 -20.35
N SER A 127 12.28 20.82 -19.93
CA SER A 127 13.63 21.37 -19.83
C SER A 127 14.61 20.64 -20.77
N GLN A 128 15.85 21.14 -20.82
CA GLN A 128 16.88 20.71 -21.77
C GLN A 128 17.27 19.21 -21.67
N PHE A 129 16.76 18.47 -20.68
CA PHE A 129 16.99 17.04 -20.47
C PHE A 129 15.70 16.18 -20.36
N GLU A 130 14.51 16.75 -20.58
CA GLU A 130 13.22 16.06 -20.33
C GLU A 130 12.57 15.44 -21.57
N THR A 131 13.30 15.36 -22.69
CA THR A 131 12.88 14.63 -23.90
C THR A 131 12.64 13.13 -23.65
N SER A 132 13.02 12.62 -22.47
CA SER A 132 12.91 11.19 -22.11
C SER A 132 11.47 10.68 -22.00
N ASN A 133 10.50 11.50 -21.57
CA ASN A 133 9.11 11.04 -21.42
C ASN A 133 8.44 10.78 -22.77
N LEU A 134 8.86 11.48 -23.83
CA LEU A 134 8.38 11.28 -25.20
C LEU A 134 8.75 9.89 -25.75
N PHE A 135 9.79 9.28 -25.20
CA PHE A 135 10.24 7.93 -25.53
C PHE A 135 9.71 6.85 -24.59
N SER A 136 8.93 7.21 -23.57
CA SER A 136 8.29 6.21 -22.72
C SER A 136 7.22 5.46 -23.52
N GLN A 137 7.17 4.15 -23.31
CA GLN A 137 6.23 3.28 -24.01
C GLN A 137 4.78 3.68 -23.71
N ASP A 138 4.49 4.06 -22.47
CA ASP A 138 3.16 4.50 -22.03
C ASP A 138 2.72 5.78 -22.76
N TYR A 139 3.62 6.76 -22.91
CA TYR A 139 3.31 8.00 -23.63
C TYR A 139 3.13 7.75 -25.13
N GLN A 140 3.93 6.86 -25.72
CA GLN A 140 3.77 6.48 -27.12
C GLN A 140 2.43 5.79 -27.39
N PHE A 141 2.00 4.86 -26.52
CA PHE A 141 0.68 4.25 -26.62
C PHE A 141 -0.42 5.28 -26.45
N ALA A 142 -0.32 6.19 -25.49
CA ALA A 142 -1.30 7.26 -25.30
C ALA A 142 -1.45 8.16 -26.54
N ILE A 143 -0.35 8.48 -27.24
CA ILE A 143 -0.42 9.22 -28.52
C ILE A 143 -1.15 8.39 -29.58
N ILE A 144 -0.75 7.12 -29.77
CA ILE A 144 -1.33 6.26 -30.80
C ILE A 144 -2.82 6.05 -30.55
N ASP A 145 -3.21 5.75 -29.31
CA ASP A 145 -4.60 5.58 -28.89
C ASP A 145 -5.40 6.89 -29.04
N GLY A 146 -4.78 8.03 -28.74
CA GLY A 146 -5.39 9.35 -28.96
C GLY A 146 -5.66 9.65 -30.44
N LEU A 147 -4.83 9.14 -31.35
CA LEU A 147 -4.94 9.36 -32.80
C LEU A 147 -5.76 8.29 -33.54
N SER A 148 -5.94 7.11 -32.96
CA SER A 148 -6.50 5.94 -33.66
C SER A 148 -8.02 5.78 -33.53
N GLU A 149 -8.71 6.75 -32.91
CA GLU A 149 -10.17 6.75 -32.69
C GLU A 149 -10.70 5.46 -32.01
N ASN A 150 -9.82 4.71 -31.34
CA ASN A 150 -10.08 3.37 -30.81
C ASN A 150 -10.63 3.39 -29.37
N LYS A 151 -11.04 4.55 -28.87
CA LYS A 151 -11.45 4.75 -27.46
C LYS A 151 -12.52 3.77 -26.99
N ASN A 152 -13.50 3.46 -27.83
CA ASN A 152 -14.56 2.49 -27.49
C ASN A 152 -14.02 1.06 -27.37
N LEU A 153 -13.09 0.66 -28.24
CA LEU A 153 -12.45 -0.67 -28.21
C LEU A 153 -11.60 -0.83 -26.95
N ILE A 154 -10.88 0.23 -26.56
CA ILE A 154 -10.08 0.22 -25.32
C ILE A 154 -10.99 0.06 -24.10
N LEU A 155 -12.09 0.80 -24.04
CA LEU A 155 -13.05 0.71 -22.92
C LEU A 155 -13.67 -0.68 -22.83
N GLU A 156 -14.06 -1.27 -23.96
CA GLU A 156 -14.60 -2.63 -24.02
C GLU A 156 -13.56 -3.66 -23.56
N TYR A 157 -12.33 -3.56 -24.07
CA TYR A 157 -11.22 -4.41 -23.67
C TYR A 157 -10.94 -4.32 -22.16
N GLN A 158 -10.86 -3.11 -21.61
CA GLN A 158 -10.61 -2.90 -20.18
C GLN A 158 -11.72 -3.50 -19.31
N SER A 159 -12.98 -3.36 -19.73
CA SER A 159 -14.12 -3.97 -19.04
C SER A 159 -14.03 -5.50 -19.04
N LEU A 160 -13.81 -6.11 -20.20
CA LEU A 160 -13.67 -7.56 -20.34
C LEU A 160 -12.46 -8.09 -19.56
N PHE A 161 -11.34 -7.37 -19.59
CA PHE A 161 -10.14 -7.72 -18.85
C PHE A 161 -10.36 -7.69 -17.33
N HIS A 162 -11.06 -6.66 -16.83
CA HIS A 162 -11.41 -6.58 -15.42
C HIS A 162 -12.33 -7.74 -14.99
N GLN A 163 -13.33 -8.06 -15.81
CA GLN A 163 -14.22 -9.20 -15.56
C GLN A 163 -13.43 -10.52 -15.54
N TRP A 164 -12.56 -10.73 -16.52
CA TRP A 164 -11.68 -11.90 -16.58
C TRP A 164 -10.81 -12.02 -15.32
N LYS A 165 -10.17 -10.93 -14.88
CA LYS A 165 -9.35 -10.94 -13.66
C LYS A 165 -10.14 -11.26 -12.41
N GLN A 166 -11.39 -10.77 -12.31
CA GLN A 166 -12.27 -11.10 -11.21
C GLN A 166 -12.65 -12.59 -11.19
N GLN A 167 -12.99 -13.14 -12.36
CA GLN A 167 -13.31 -14.57 -12.52
C GLN A 167 -12.11 -15.46 -12.24
N GLU A 168 -10.91 -15.07 -12.68
CA GLU A 168 -9.64 -15.78 -12.38
C GLU A 168 -9.41 -15.86 -10.87
N LYS A 169 -9.62 -14.76 -10.15
CA LYS A 169 -9.50 -14.73 -8.69
C LYS A 169 -10.55 -15.60 -8.00
N GLN A 170 -11.80 -15.55 -8.46
CA GLN A 170 -12.88 -16.40 -7.93
C GLN A 170 -12.60 -17.88 -8.15
N LEU A 171 -12.13 -18.26 -9.34
CA LEU A 171 -11.75 -19.63 -9.65
C LEU A 171 -10.63 -20.13 -8.73
N ALA A 172 -9.60 -19.30 -8.49
CA ALA A 172 -8.51 -19.66 -7.57
C ALA A 172 -9.02 -19.89 -6.14
N GLN A 173 -9.95 -19.05 -5.67
CA GLN A 173 -10.57 -19.21 -4.36
C GLN A 173 -11.41 -20.49 -4.25
N LEU A 174 -12.23 -20.79 -5.26
CA LEU A 174 -13.05 -22.00 -5.30
C LEU A 174 -12.20 -23.27 -5.36
N LYS A 175 -11.10 -23.27 -6.12
CA LYS A 175 -10.16 -24.39 -6.15
C LYS A 175 -9.55 -24.66 -4.79
N LYS A 176 -9.17 -23.60 -4.06
CA LYS A 176 -8.63 -23.74 -2.70
C LYS A 176 -9.68 -24.30 -1.73
N GLN A 177 -10.91 -23.79 -1.79
CA GLN A 177 -12.01 -24.31 -0.96
C GLN A 177 -12.31 -25.78 -1.24
N LEU A 178 -12.25 -26.21 -2.50
CA LEU A 178 -12.43 -27.60 -2.88
C LEU A 178 -11.29 -28.48 -2.34
N GLU A 179 -10.04 -28.02 -2.42
CA GLU A 179 -8.89 -28.74 -1.86
C GLU A 179 -9.01 -28.91 -0.34
N ASP A 180 -9.36 -27.84 0.37
CA ASP A 180 -9.52 -27.86 1.83
C ASP A 180 -10.71 -28.75 2.24
N GLY A 181 -11.82 -28.68 1.50
CA GLY A 181 -13.00 -29.52 1.75
C GLY A 181 -12.73 -31.02 1.52
N ASN A 182 -11.95 -31.38 0.50
CA ASN A 182 -11.55 -32.76 0.27
C ASN A 182 -10.69 -33.30 1.41
N LYS A 183 -9.71 -32.52 1.89
CA LYS A 183 -8.88 -32.91 3.05
C LYS A 183 -9.73 -33.14 4.30
N GLU A 184 -10.71 -32.26 4.55
CA GLU A 184 -11.61 -32.40 5.68
C GLU A 184 -12.50 -33.64 5.54
N SER A 185 -12.98 -33.93 4.33
CA SER A 185 -13.77 -35.14 4.04
C SER A 185 -12.96 -36.41 4.27
N ASP A 186 -11.73 -36.47 3.75
CA ASP A 186 -10.83 -37.63 3.91
C ASP A 186 -10.52 -37.87 5.39
N TYR A 187 -10.27 -36.81 6.15
CA TYR A 187 -10.03 -36.91 7.59
C TYR A 187 -11.26 -37.42 8.36
N LYS A 188 -12.46 -36.92 8.04
CA LYS A 188 -13.71 -37.39 8.67
C LYS A 188 -14.02 -38.84 8.32
N ALA A 189 -13.79 -39.25 7.08
CA ALA A 189 -13.96 -40.63 6.64
C ALA A 189 -13.00 -41.57 7.38
N PHE A 190 -11.75 -41.15 7.58
CA PHE A 190 -10.78 -41.88 8.38
C PHE A 190 -11.25 -42.07 9.84
N LEU A 191 -11.68 -40.98 10.50
CA LEU A 191 -12.18 -41.05 11.88
C LEU A 191 -13.45 -41.92 12.02
N LEU A 192 -14.34 -41.85 11.03
CA LEU A 192 -15.54 -42.69 11.02
C LEU A 192 -15.18 -44.17 10.92
N ASN A 193 -14.27 -44.52 10.00
CA ASN A 193 -13.80 -45.89 9.87
C ASN A 193 -13.11 -46.40 11.15
N GLU A 194 -12.28 -45.57 11.80
CA GLU A 194 -11.65 -45.92 13.08
C GLU A 194 -12.70 -46.21 14.17
N LEU A 195 -13.78 -45.43 14.21
CA LEU A 195 -14.85 -45.62 15.17
C LEU A 195 -15.70 -46.87 14.87
N GLU A 196 -15.98 -47.15 13.59
CA GLU A 196 -16.69 -48.34 13.15
C GLU A 196 -15.87 -49.63 13.39
N GLU A 197 -14.55 -49.60 13.24
CA GLU A 197 -13.66 -50.76 13.50
C GLU A 197 -13.60 -51.17 14.98
N ILE A 198 -13.83 -50.24 15.91
CA ILE A 198 -13.74 -50.51 17.36
C ILE A 198 -14.99 -51.25 17.88
N ASP A 199 -16.10 -51.24 17.13
CA ASP A 199 -17.38 -51.90 17.44
C ASP A 199 -17.79 -51.77 18.92
N LEU A 200 -17.90 -50.51 19.36
CA LEU A 200 -18.10 -50.14 20.77
C LEU A 200 -19.41 -50.67 21.37
N ASP A 201 -20.39 -51.00 20.54
CA ASP A 201 -21.71 -51.46 20.96
C ASP A 201 -21.68 -52.91 21.49
N GLU A 202 -20.71 -53.73 21.06
CA GLU A 202 -20.56 -55.13 21.51
C GLU A 202 -19.66 -55.29 22.76
N ILE A 203 -19.07 -54.21 23.27
CA ILE A 203 -18.14 -54.28 24.41
C ILE A 203 -18.88 -54.29 25.76
N ASP A 204 -18.83 -55.43 26.47
CA ASP A 204 -19.30 -55.54 27.86
C ASP A 204 -18.31 -54.90 28.85
N TRP A 205 -18.44 -53.58 29.01
CA TRP A 205 -17.59 -52.78 29.90
C TRP A 205 -17.67 -53.23 31.36
N GLU A 206 -18.87 -53.53 31.87
CA GLU A 206 -19.04 -53.96 33.25
C GLU A 206 -18.38 -55.32 33.50
N GLY A 207 -18.54 -56.26 32.55
CA GLY A 207 -17.88 -57.57 32.61
C GLY A 207 -16.36 -57.49 32.50
N LEU A 208 -15.82 -56.61 31.65
CA LEU A 208 -14.39 -56.36 31.55
C LEU A 208 -13.83 -55.74 32.84
N GLN A 209 -14.53 -54.76 33.42
CA GLN A 209 -14.16 -54.14 34.69
C GLN A 209 -14.11 -55.19 35.81
N ALA A 210 -15.14 -56.04 35.92
CA ALA A 210 -15.20 -57.09 36.93
C ALA A 210 -14.07 -58.13 36.77
N LYS A 211 -13.74 -58.51 35.52
CA LYS A 211 -12.59 -59.39 35.21
C LYS A 211 -11.27 -58.75 35.62
N LEU A 212 -11.08 -57.46 35.31
CA LEU A 212 -9.87 -56.71 35.69
C LEU A 212 -9.70 -56.70 37.22
N THR A 213 -10.73 -56.30 37.97
CA THR A 213 -10.67 -56.29 39.44
C THR A 213 -10.39 -57.67 40.01
N THR A 214 -10.93 -58.73 39.40
CA THR A 214 -10.65 -60.11 39.82
C THR A 214 -9.17 -60.47 39.60
N GLN A 215 -8.59 -60.07 38.47
CA GLN A 215 -7.17 -60.30 38.16
C GLN A 215 -6.24 -59.51 39.09
N GLU A 216 -6.53 -58.23 39.32
CA GLU A 216 -5.77 -57.38 40.27
C GLU A 216 -5.80 -57.95 41.70
N ASN A 217 -6.97 -58.42 42.15
CA ASN A 217 -7.09 -59.08 43.45
C ASN A 217 -6.29 -60.37 43.52
N ALA A 218 -6.29 -61.19 42.46
CA ALA A 218 -5.51 -62.42 42.41
C ALA A 218 -4.00 -62.14 42.43
N GLU A 219 -3.54 -61.11 41.71
CA GLU A 219 -2.16 -60.64 41.74
C GLU A 219 -1.77 -60.18 43.14
N THR A 220 -2.60 -59.34 43.77
CA THR A 220 -2.38 -58.86 45.15
C THR A 220 -2.24 -60.01 46.14
N ILE A 221 -3.10 -61.03 46.04
CA ILE A 221 -3.03 -62.23 46.90
C ILE A 221 -1.74 -63.01 46.62
N SER A 222 -1.37 -63.19 45.36
CA SER A 222 -0.14 -63.87 44.96
C SER A 222 1.11 -63.17 45.51
N GLU A 223 1.18 -61.84 45.38
CA GLU A 223 2.27 -61.03 45.95
C GLU A 223 2.32 -61.14 47.47
N ALA A 224 1.16 -61.06 48.15
CA ALA A 224 1.09 -61.20 49.60
C ALA A 224 1.56 -62.60 50.06
N LEU A 225 1.14 -63.66 49.37
CA LEU A 225 1.57 -65.03 49.65
C LEU A 225 3.07 -65.23 49.36
N ALA A 226 3.59 -64.67 48.28
CA ALA A 226 5.02 -64.68 47.97
C ALA A 226 5.83 -63.95 49.05
N GLY A 227 5.34 -62.80 49.54
CA GLY A 227 5.93 -62.08 50.66
C GLY A 227 5.96 -62.91 51.95
N VAL A 228 4.85 -63.56 52.31
CA VAL A 228 4.78 -64.45 53.47
C VAL A 228 5.72 -65.64 53.32
N PHE A 229 5.78 -66.27 52.13
CA PHE A 229 6.67 -67.39 51.85
C PHE A 229 8.15 -66.99 51.95
N ALA A 230 8.53 -65.81 51.44
CA ALA A 230 9.87 -65.27 51.56
C ALA A 230 10.31 -65.08 53.03
N VAL A 231 9.41 -64.57 53.88
CA VAL A 231 9.66 -64.41 55.33
C VAL A 231 9.79 -65.76 56.03
N LEU A 232 8.99 -66.76 55.65
CA LEU A 232 9.06 -68.12 56.21
C LEU A 232 10.34 -68.85 55.79
N MET A 233 10.81 -68.64 54.56
CA MET A 233 12.07 -69.24 54.05
C MET A 233 13.33 -68.59 54.62
N GLN A 234 13.27 -67.36 55.11
CA GLN A 234 14.36 -66.70 55.85
C GLN A 234 14.48 -67.19 57.32
N ARG A 235 13.53 -67.99 57.83
CA ARG A 235 13.54 -68.53 59.20
C ARG A 235 14.11 -69.96 59.32
N LYS A 236 14.87 -70.43 58.32
CA LYS A 236 15.77 -71.58 58.43
C LYS A 236 17.22 -71.11 58.44
#